data_AF-A0A962VRR1-F1
#
_entry.id   AF-A0A962VRR1-F1
#
_cell.length_a   1.000
_cell.length_b   1.000
_cell.length_c   1.000
_cell.angle_alpha   90.00
_cell.angle_beta   90.00
_cell.angle_gamma   90.00
#
_symmetry.space_group_name_H-M   'P 1'
#
loop_
_entity.id
_entity.type
_entity.pdbx_description
1 polymer ?
#
loop_
_entity_poly.entity_id
_entity_poly.type
_entity_poly.pdbx_seq_one_letter_code
_entity_poly.pdbx_strand_id
1 'polypeptide(L)'
;MVKWLRGGGFCSQQQFYWFLRIAKTRRWQPDDETGKFPTAEEALQDLKLRPEERGLSLYRLHREDEADELACIYSLTLRDNPGHFEYVLFPDSVLSKDDRIVHAPVEEHLRFLSERHYEIPAPAEEQLLRLAERIRNSPNKQVGRVRQKQLVDFAIQHGFLEREEFHNRIGKKWRELILKKKKFEK
;
A
#
# COMPACT_ATOMS: atom_id res chain seq x y z
N MET A 1 -8.92 17.86 52.63
CA MET A 1 -10.01 17.59 51.66
C MET A 1 -9.43 17.79 50.26
N VAL A 2 -8.98 16.71 49.61
CA VAL A 2 -8.32 16.77 48.29
C VAL A 2 -9.26 16.11 47.27
N LYS A 3 -9.72 16.91 46.30
CA LYS A 3 -10.51 16.45 45.15
C LYS A 3 -9.60 15.69 44.18
N TRP A 4 -9.86 14.40 44.01
CA TRP A 4 -9.30 13.63 42.90
C TRP A 4 -10.09 13.96 41.62
N LEU A 5 -9.47 14.72 40.72
CA LEU A 5 -9.92 14.86 39.35
C LEU A 5 -9.69 13.53 38.63
N ARG A 6 -10.79 12.88 38.23
CA ARG A 6 -10.78 11.83 37.21
C ARG A 6 -10.37 12.48 35.89
N GLY A 7 -9.14 12.26 35.46
CA GLY A 7 -8.65 12.70 34.17
C GLY A 7 -7.44 11.87 33.77
N GLY A 8 -7.60 10.99 32.80
CA GLY A 8 -6.49 10.20 32.26
C GLY A 8 -6.99 8.90 31.66
N GLY A 9 -7.28 8.92 30.36
CA GLY A 9 -7.65 7.71 29.63
C GLY A 9 -8.41 7.94 28.33
N PHE A 10 -8.22 9.06 27.63
CA PHE A 10 -8.43 9.03 26.18
C PHE A 10 -7.29 8.21 25.58
N CYS A 11 -7.40 6.88 25.64
CA CYS A 11 -6.77 6.05 24.63
C CYS A 11 -7.50 6.40 23.33
N SER A 12 -6.96 7.36 22.57
CA SER A 12 -7.27 7.40 21.15
C SER A 12 -6.88 6.01 20.65
N GLN A 13 -7.87 5.17 20.30
CA GLN A 13 -7.61 3.92 19.63
C GLN A 13 -6.68 4.26 18.47
N GLN A 14 -5.45 3.77 18.52
CA GLN A 14 -4.46 4.06 17.50
C GLN A 14 -5.02 3.43 16.22
N GLN A 15 -5.57 4.26 15.34
CA GLN A 15 -6.22 3.79 14.13
C GLN A 15 -5.12 3.28 13.21
N PHE A 16 -5.25 2.03 12.77
CA PHE A 16 -4.33 1.45 11.81
C PHE A 16 -4.93 1.53 10.42
N TYR A 17 -4.03 1.59 9.44
CA TYR A 17 -4.40 1.59 8.03
C TYR A 17 -3.80 0.38 7.34
N TRP A 18 -4.52 -0.08 6.33
CA TRP A 18 -4.12 -1.18 5.48
C TRP A 18 -3.97 -0.68 4.07
N PHE A 19 -2.80 -0.95 3.55
CA PHE A 19 -2.38 -0.65 2.20
C PHE A 19 -2.47 -1.92 1.36
N LEU A 20 -3.19 -1.83 0.26
CA LEU A 20 -3.31 -2.91 -0.71
C LEU A 20 -2.60 -2.53 -2.01
N ARG A 21 -1.81 -3.47 -2.53
CA ARG A 21 -1.09 -3.32 -3.80
C ARG A 21 -2.05 -3.33 -5.00
N ILE A 22 -1.72 -2.52 -6.02
CA ILE A 22 -2.36 -2.44 -7.34
C ILE A 22 -3.89 -2.38 -7.25
N ALA A 23 -4.35 -1.19 -6.91
CA ALA A 23 -5.71 -0.76 -7.18
C ALA A 23 -5.66 0.07 -8.47
N LYS A 24 -6.26 -0.38 -9.59
CA LYS A 24 -6.43 0.57 -10.70
C LYS A 24 -7.36 1.66 -10.19
N THR A 25 -6.91 2.91 -10.17
CA THR A 25 -7.63 4.03 -9.55
C THR A 25 -9.12 4.05 -9.93
N ARG A 26 -9.40 3.82 -11.22
CA ARG A 26 -10.74 3.73 -11.81
C ARG A 26 -11.68 2.67 -11.24
N ARG A 27 -11.16 1.66 -10.53
CA ARG A 27 -11.91 0.57 -9.88
C ARG A 27 -12.30 0.89 -8.44
N TRP A 28 -11.86 2.03 -7.92
CA TRP A 28 -12.06 2.42 -6.52
C TRP A 28 -12.57 3.85 -6.33
N GLN A 29 -12.48 4.67 -7.38
CA GLN A 29 -12.98 6.04 -7.45
C GLN A 29 -14.15 6.14 -8.43
N PRO A 30 -15.07 7.12 -8.26
CA PRO A 30 -16.07 7.39 -9.27
C PRO A 30 -15.39 7.80 -10.57
N ASP A 31 -16.00 7.41 -11.68
CA ASP A 31 -15.54 7.81 -13.01
C ASP A 31 -15.70 9.34 -13.20
N ASP A 32 -14.65 10.01 -13.66
CA ASP A 32 -14.60 11.47 -13.77
C ASP A 32 -15.64 12.04 -14.76
N GLU A 33 -16.01 11.26 -15.78
CA GLU A 33 -16.95 11.69 -16.83
C GLU A 33 -18.41 11.40 -16.46
N THR A 34 -18.66 10.23 -15.88
CA THR A 34 -20.02 9.73 -15.61
C THR A 34 -20.45 9.85 -14.15
N GLY A 35 -19.53 10.11 -13.23
CA GLY A 35 -19.75 10.13 -11.79
C GLY A 35 -20.15 8.77 -11.20
N LYS A 36 -20.18 7.70 -12.01
CA LYS A 36 -20.60 6.37 -11.58
C LYS A 36 -19.49 5.71 -10.79
N PHE A 37 -19.85 5.12 -9.66
CA PHE A 37 -18.94 4.29 -8.89
C PHE A 37 -18.81 2.91 -9.55
N PRO A 38 -17.60 2.34 -9.57
CA PRO A 38 -17.37 0.98 -10.02
C PRO A 38 -18.11 -0.04 -9.15
N THR A 39 -18.47 -1.17 -9.75
CA THR A 39 -19.13 -2.26 -9.03
C THR A 39 -18.16 -3.02 -8.13
N ALA A 40 -18.66 -3.81 -7.18
CA ALA A 40 -17.80 -4.62 -6.33
C ALA A 40 -17.04 -5.69 -7.14
N GLU A 41 -17.63 -6.17 -8.24
CA GLU A 41 -17.03 -7.10 -9.19
C GLU A 41 -15.87 -6.48 -9.99
N GLU A 42 -15.96 -5.18 -10.28
CA GLU A 42 -14.86 -4.43 -10.90
C GLU A 42 -13.70 -4.23 -9.93
N ALA A 43 -13.99 -3.87 -8.68
CA ALA A 43 -13.00 -3.74 -7.60
C ALA A 43 -12.35 -5.09 -7.24
N LEU A 44 -13.12 -6.19 -7.25
CA LEU A 44 -12.64 -7.55 -7.03
C LEU A 44 -11.46 -7.92 -7.96
N GLN A 45 -11.42 -7.38 -9.17
CA GLN A 45 -10.31 -7.65 -10.10
C GLN A 45 -8.94 -7.18 -9.58
N ASP A 46 -8.90 -6.26 -8.63
CA ASP A 46 -7.67 -5.83 -7.96
C ASP A 46 -7.34 -6.67 -6.71
N LEU A 47 -8.28 -7.49 -6.24
CA LEU A 47 -8.09 -8.41 -5.10
C LEU A 47 -7.78 -9.85 -5.54
N LYS A 48 -8.00 -10.20 -6.81
CA LYS A 48 -7.75 -11.54 -7.32
C LYS A 48 -6.26 -11.87 -7.27
N LEU A 49 -5.95 -13.05 -6.74
CA LEU A 49 -4.59 -13.57 -6.68
C LEU A 49 -4.05 -13.82 -8.09
N ARG A 50 -2.78 -13.49 -8.28
CA ARG A 50 -2.02 -13.92 -9.46
C ARG A 50 -1.59 -15.38 -9.33
N PRO A 51 -1.25 -16.07 -10.44
CA PRO A 51 -0.84 -17.48 -10.41
C PRO A 51 0.30 -17.79 -9.43
N GLU A 52 1.20 -16.84 -9.20
CA GLU A 52 2.35 -16.95 -8.30
C GLU A 52 2.04 -16.59 -6.83
N GLU A 53 0.87 -16.01 -6.55
CA GLU A 53 0.52 -15.50 -5.22
C GLU A 53 -0.19 -16.57 -4.37
N ARG A 54 0.30 -16.76 -3.14
CA ARG A 54 -0.30 -17.69 -2.17
C ARG A 54 -1.39 -17.06 -1.30
N GLY A 55 -1.42 -15.73 -1.25
CA GLY A 55 -2.33 -14.94 -0.43
C GLY A 55 -2.41 -13.49 -0.88
N LEU A 56 -3.48 -12.81 -0.47
CA LEU A 56 -3.69 -11.40 -0.77
C LEU A 56 -2.78 -10.58 0.15
N SER A 57 -1.76 -9.94 -0.42
CA SER A 57 -0.81 -9.15 0.37
C SER A 57 -1.40 -7.82 0.83
N LEU A 58 -1.26 -7.55 2.12
CA LEU A 58 -1.67 -6.32 2.79
C LEU A 58 -0.47 -5.75 3.55
N TYR A 59 -0.33 -4.43 3.56
CA TYR A 59 0.72 -3.76 4.34
C TYR A 59 0.10 -2.88 5.41
N ARG A 60 0.50 -3.09 6.67
CA ARG A 60 -0.03 -2.31 7.79
C ARG A 60 0.77 -1.03 7.97
N LEU A 61 0.06 0.08 8.13
CA LEU A 61 0.61 1.42 8.39
C LEU A 61 0.06 1.97 9.69
N HIS A 62 0.87 2.77 10.37
CA HIS A 62 0.45 3.47 11.58
C HIS A 62 -0.25 4.79 11.25
N ARG A 63 0.11 5.39 10.12
CA ARG A 63 -0.39 6.71 9.69
C ARG A 63 -0.63 6.71 8.19
N GLU A 64 -1.56 7.55 7.75
CA GLU A 64 -1.91 7.69 6.33
C GLU A 64 -0.75 8.26 5.49
N ASP A 65 0.04 9.18 6.07
CA ASP A 65 1.16 9.85 5.41
C ASP A 65 2.33 8.90 5.05
N GLU A 66 2.35 7.71 5.64
CA GLU A 66 3.33 6.64 5.33
C GLU A 66 3.02 5.91 4.00
N ALA A 67 1.81 6.11 3.44
CA ALA A 67 1.37 5.35 2.27
C ALA A 67 2.19 5.65 1.00
N ASP A 68 2.53 6.92 0.75
CA ASP A 68 3.34 7.30 -0.40
C ASP A 68 4.78 6.79 -0.28
N GLU A 69 5.35 6.81 0.93
CA GLU A 69 6.68 6.26 1.21
C GLU A 69 6.70 4.75 0.94
N LEU A 70 5.74 4.02 1.50
CA LEU A 70 5.58 2.58 1.28
C LEU A 70 5.39 2.26 -0.20
N ALA A 71 4.53 3.01 -0.91
CA ALA A 71 4.29 2.86 -2.34
C ALA A 71 5.56 3.09 -3.17
N CYS A 72 6.36 4.10 -2.82
CA CYS A 72 7.64 4.36 -3.46
C CYS A 72 8.62 3.19 -3.25
N ILE A 73 8.82 2.78 -2.01
CA ILE A 73 9.72 1.67 -1.65
C ILE A 73 9.28 0.38 -2.35
N TYR A 74 7.99 0.03 -2.25
CA TYR A 74 7.41 -1.13 -2.90
C TYR A 74 7.66 -1.10 -4.42
N SER A 75 7.30 0.01 -5.08
CA SER A 75 7.42 0.12 -6.54
C SER A 75 8.87 -0.02 -7.01
N LEU A 76 9.81 0.59 -6.29
CA LEU A 76 11.24 0.60 -6.66
C LEU A 76 11.95 -0.72 -6.41
N THR A 77 11.48 -1.55 -5.48
CA THR A 77 12.28 -2.67 -4.93
C THR A 77 11.66 -4.05 -5.12
N LEU A 78 10.33 -4.14 -5.27
CA LEU A 78 9.62 -5.42 -5.43
C LEU A 78 9.08 -5.65 -6.85
N ARG A 79 9.43 -4.78 -7.81
CA ARG A 79 9.00 -4.92 -9.21
C ARG A 79 10.21 -4.94 -10.13
N ASP A 80 10.22 -5.89 -11.05
CA ASP A 80 11.24 -5.98 -12.11
C ASP A 80 11.23 -4.75 -13.03
N ASN A 81 10.04 -4.18 -13.25
CA ASN A 81 9.86 -2.94 -13.98
C ASN A 81 9.09 -1.94 -13.11
N PRO A 82 9.80 -1.15 -12.28
CA PRO A 82 9.20 -0.07 -11.52
C PRO A 82 8.49 0.89 -12.50
N GLY A 83 7.37 1.43 -12.08
CA GLY A 83 6.49 2.22 -12.94
C GLY A 83 5.50 3.00 -12.10
N HIS A 84 4.52 3.64 -12.76
CA HIS A 84 3.37 4.19 -12.05
C HIS A 84 2.80 3.14 -11.09
N PHE A 85 2.59 3.57 -9.85
CA PHE A 85 2.08 2.72 -8.80
C PHE A 85 0.80 3.32 -8.26
N GLU A 86 -0.24 2.51 -8.19
CA GLU A 86 -1.55 2.91 -7.70
C GLU A 86 -1.92 1.96 -6.56
N TYR A 87 -2.55 2.50 -5.52
CA TYR A 87 -2.86 1.79 -4.29
C TYR A 87 -4.20 2.21 -3.73
N VAL A 88 -4.78 1.35 -2.91
CA VAL A 88 -5.90 1.69 -2.04
C VAL A 88 -5.46 1.54 -0.59
N LEU A 89 -5.79 2.55 0.20
CA LEU A 89 -5.59 2.61 1.63
C LEU A 89 -6.97 2.58 2.29
N PHE A 90 -7.13 1.79 3.34
CA PHE A 90 -8.39 1.73 4.08
C PHE A 90 -8.14 1.47 5.57
N PRO A 91 -9.03 1.91 6.47
CA PRO A 91 -8.85 1.70 7.90
C PRO A 91 -9.06 0.23 8.28
N ASP A 92 -8.46 -0.19 9.38
CA ASP A 92 -8.64 -1.51 9.98
C ASP A 92 -10.09 -1.92 10.23
N SER A 93 -10.97 -0.96 10.50
CA SER A 93 -12.42 -1.17 10.67
C SER A 93 -13.14 -1.76 9.46
N VAL A 94 -12.51 -1.74 8.27
CA VAL A 94 -13.04 -2.38 7.05
C VAL A 94 -12.87 -3.91 7.09
N LEU A 95 -11.88 -4.41 7.83
CA LEU A 95 -11.58 -5.84 7.89
C LEU A 95 -12.50 -6.52 8.91
N SER A 96 -13.02 -7.68 8.52
CA SER A 96 -13.85 -8.50 9.40
C SER A 96 -13.01 -9.60 10.06
N LYS A 97 -13.56 -10.23 11.10
CA LYS A 97 -12.93 -11.40 11.74
C LYS A 97 -12.71 -12.56 10.76
N ASP A 98 -13.51 -12.63 9.69
CA ASP A 98 -13.43 -13.69 8.68
C ASP A 98 -12.25 -13.47 7.71
N ASP A 99 -11.67 -12.26 7.66
CA ASP A 99 -10.54 -11.95 6.79
C ASP A 99 -9.20 -12.58 7.22
N ARG A 100 -9.18 -13.35 8.33
CA ARG A 100 -8.04 -14.13 8.86
C ARG A 100 -6.66 -13.65 8.39
N ILE A 101 -6.26 -12.49 8.89
CA ILE A 101 -5.00 -11.85 8.52
C ILE A 101 -3.86 -12.47 9.31
N VAL A 102 -2.81 -12.89 8.63
CA VAL A 102 -1.59 -13.43 9.23
C VAL A 102 -0.38 -12.64 8.78
N HIS A 103 0.71 -12.68 9.54
CA HIS A 103 1.99 -12.18 9.04
C HIS A 103 2.38 -12.99 7.81
N ALA A 104 2.75 -12.29 6.74
CA ALA A 104 3.22 -12.95 5.54
C ALA A 104 4.56 -13.65 5.83
N PRO A 105 4.86 -14.78 5.16
CA PRO A 105 6.17 -15.40 5.24
C PRO A 105 7.27 -14.38 4.95
N VAL A 106 8.37 -14.42 5.72
CA VAL A 106 9.50 -13.52 5.50
C VAL A 106 10.17 -13.90 4.19
N GLU A 107 9.81 -13.20 3.13
CA GLU A 107 10.59 -13.15 1.90
C GLU A 107 11.83 -12.27 2.16
N GLU A 108 12.91 -12.48 1.39
CA GLU A 108 14.11 -11.64 1.43
C GLU A 108 13.80 -10.25 0.86
N HIS A 109 12.91 -9.50 1.52
CA HIS A 109 12.56 -8.11 1.21
C HIS A 109 13.34 -7.17 2.10
N LEU A 110 13.24 -5.88 1.79
CA LEU A 110 13.69 -4.84 2.71
C LEU A 110 12.92 -4.97 4.03
N ARG A 111 13.65 -4.89 5.14
CA ARG A 111 13.11 -4.99 6.51
C ARG A 111 11.87 -4.11 6.71
N PHE A 112 11.90 -2.89 6.17
CA PHE A 112 10.79 -1.94 6.22
C PHE A 112 9.48 -2.54 5.66
N LEU A 113 9.53 -3.26 4.54
CA LEU A 113 8.38 -3.92 3.94
C LEU A 113 8.00 -5.19 4.71
N SER A 114 8.96 -6.04 5.05
CA SER A 114 8.71 -7.32 5.72
C SER A 114 8.01 -7.15 7.08
N GLU A 115 8.43 -6.16 7.88
CA GLU A 115 7.83 -5.90 9.20
C GLU A 115 6.36 -5.45 9.11
N ARG A 116 5.94 -4.97 7.94
CA ARG A 116 4.59 -4.45 7.68
C ARG A 116 3.76 -5.41 6.84
N HIS A 117 4.33 -6.51 6.36
CA HIS A 117 3.69 -7.40 5.39
C HIS A 117 2.82 -8.45 6.09
N TYR A 118 1.55 -8.42 5.75
CA TYR A 118 0.53 -9.39 6.14
C TYR A 118 -0.12 -9.97 4.90
N GLU A 119 -0.84 -11.06 5.08
CA GLU A 119 -1.65 -11.64 4.02
C GLU A 119 -2.98 -12.19 4.53
N ILE A 120 -3.95 -12.23 3.63
CA ILE A 120 -5.10 -13.13 3.74
C ILE A 120 -4.75 -14.39 2.94
N PRO A 121 -4.54 -15.55 3.58
CA PRO A 121 -4.09 -16.76 2.90
C PRO A 121 -5.25 -17.42 2.15
N ALA A 122 -5.02 -17.77 0.87
CA ALA A 122 -5.98 -18.48 0.00
C ALA A 122 -7.45 -18.04 0.15
N PRO A 123 -7.78 -16.73 0.04
CA PRO A 123 -9.14 -16.25 0.22
C PRO A 123 -10.05 -16.78 -0.88
N ALA A 124 -11.26 -17.19 -0.49
CA ALA A 124 -12.29 -17.56 -1.46
C ALA A 124 -12.76 -16.33 -2.25
N GLU A 125 -13.22 -16.52 -3.49
CA GLU A 125 -13.68 -15.41 -4.33
C GLU A 125 -14.83 -14.62 -3.67
N GLU A 126 -15.76 -15.31 -3.02
CA GLU A 126 -16.85 -14.68 -2.27
C GLU A 126 -16.35 -13.81 -1.11
N GLN A 127 -15.26 -14.22 -0.44
CA GLN A 127 -14.63 -13.45 0.61
C GLN A 127 -13.99 -12.17 0.03
N LEU A 128 -13.30 -12.30 -1.10
CA LEU A 128 -12.72 -11.14 -1.80
C LEU A 128 -13.82 -10.18 -2.28
N LEU A 129 -14.94 -10.69 -2.78
CA LEU A 129 -16.05 -9.85 -3.21
C LEU A 129 -16.63 -9.04 -2.03
N ARG A 130 -16.86 -9.69 -0.88
CA ARG A 130 -17.30 -9.00 0.34
C ARG A 130 -16.26 -7.98 0.83
N LEU A 131 -14.97 -8.28 0.73
CA LEU A 131 -13.90 -7.34 1.08
C LEU A 131 -13.89 -6.14 0.13
N ALA A 132 -14.00 -6.36 -1.18
CA ALA A 132 -14.10 -5.30 -2.19
C ALA A 132 -15.28 -4.37 -1.90
N GLU A 133 -16.44 -4.93 -1.56
CA GLU A 133 -17.62 -4.16 -1.19
C GLU A 133 -17.38 -3.33 0.08
N ARG A 134 -16.80 -3.91 1.14
CA ARG A 134 -16.49 -3.18 2.38
C ARG A 134 -15.48 -2.06 2.15
N ILE A 135 -14.41 -2.30 1.40
CA ILE A 135 -13.43 -1.27 1.06
C ILE A 135 -14.12 -0.17 0.27
N ARG A 136 -14.85 -0.52 -0.80
CA ARG A 136 -15.55 0.46 -1.67
C ARG A 136 -16.52 1.33 -0.87
N ASN A 137 -17.28 0.76 0.04
CA ASN A 137 -18.28 1.48 0.82
C ASN A 137 -17.66 2.21 2.03
N SER A 138 -16.36 2.06 2.29
CA SER A 138 -15.69 2.77 3.36
C SER A 138 -15.56 4.27 3.04
N PRO A 139 -16.05 5.16 3.94
CA PRO A 139 -15.92 6.60 3.75
C PRO A 139 -14.47 7.09 3.90
N ASN A 140 -13.65 6.35 4.63
CA ASN A 140 -12.26 6.69 4.93
C ASN A 140 -11.26 5.94 4.03
N LYS A 141 -11.72 5.30 2.94
CA LYS A 141 -10.79 4.77 1.94
C LYS A 141 -10.09 5.93 1.24
N GLN A 142 -8.83 5.73 0.89
CA GLN A 142 -8.08 6.61 0.02
C GLN A 142 -7.52 5.82 -1.14
N VAL A 143 -7.41 6.45 -2.30
CA VAL A 143 -6.80 5.86 -3.48
C VAL A 143 -5.71 6.81 -3.90
N GLY A 144 -4.49 6.30 -3.98
CA GLY A 144 -3.32 7.11 -4.27
C GLY A 144 -2.59 6.63 -5.50
N ARG A 145 -1.79 7.53 -6.07
CA ARG A 145 -1.00 7.28 -7.28
C ARG A 145 0.35 7.94 -7.16
N VAL A 146 1.39 7.11 -7.16
CA VAL A 146 2.78 7.55 -7.26
C VAL A 146 3.22 7.55 -8.71
N ARG A 147 3.50 8.75 -9.23
CA ARG A 147 3.97 8.96 -10.61
C ARG A 147 5.46 8.63 -10.75
N GLN A 148 5.91 8.36 -11.97
CA GLN A 148 7.31 8.05 -12.24
C GLN A 148 8.25 9.16 -11.75
N LYS A 149 7.88 10.42 -11.94
CA LYS A 149 8.66 11.57 -11.45
C LYS A 149 8.86 11.50 -9.92
N GLN A 150 7.79 11.22 -9.17
CA GLN A 150 7.85 11.11 -7.71
C GLN A 150 8.75 9.95 -7.25
N LEU A 151 8.72 8.82 -7.96
CA LEU A 151 9.62 7.69 -7.67
C LEU A 151 11.10 8.07 -7.83
N VAL A 152 11.43 8.81 -8.90
CA VAL A 152 12.80 9.27 -9.13
C VAL A 152 13.21 10.29 -8.05
N ASP A 153 12.34 11.27 -7.76
CA ASP A 153 12.59 12.30 -6.74
C ASP A 153 12.84 11.68 -5.37
N PHE A 154 11.97 10.75 -4.97
CA PHE A 154 12.07 10.01 -3.72
C PHE A 154 13.39 9.22 -3.64
N ALA A 155 13.77 8.51 -4.71
CA ALA A 155 15.02 7.76 -4.72
C ALA A 155 16.27 8.63 -4.58
N ILE A 156 16.28 9.84 -5.18
CA ILE A 156 17.38 10.81 -5.02
C ILE A 156 17.40 11.36 -3.60
N GLN A 157 16.26 11.84 -3.10
CA GLN A 157 16.13 12.45 -1.78
C GLN A 157 16.58 11.51 -0.65
N HIS A 158 16.27 10.22 -0.77
CA HIS A 158 16.58 9.21 0.25
C HIS A 158 17.88 8.42 -0.02
N GLY A 159 18.66 8.80 -1.03
CA GLY A 159 19.97 8.19 -1.32
C GLY A 159 19.89 6.70 -1.66
N PHE A 160 18.88 6.29 -2.44
CA PHE A 160 18.60 4.87 -2.72
C PHE A 160 19.71 4.18 -3.54
N LEU A 161 20.47 4.93 -4.34
CA LEU A 161 21.55 4.34 -5.14
C LEU A 161 22.83 4.13 -4.33
N GLU A 162 22.98 4.88 -3.23
CA GLU A 162 24.12 4.87 -2.33
C GLU A 162 23.99 3.80 -1.24
N ARG A 163 22.77 3.32 -0.99
CA ARG A 163 22.47 2.29 0.01
C ARG A 163 22.50 0.90 -0.62
N GLU A 164 23.43 0.06 -0.18
CA GLU A 164 23.64 -1.31 -0.70
C GLU A 164 22.35 -2.14 -0.69
N GLU A 165 21.54 -2.02 0.37
CA GLU A 165 20.27 -2.74 0.55
C GLU A 165 19.25 -2.46 -0.58
N PHE A 166 19.32 -1.27 -1.20
CA PHE A 166 18.44 -0.84 -2.29
C PHE A 166 19.10 -0.99 -3.66
N HIS A 167 20.41 -0.73 -3.75
CA HIS A 167 21.15 -0.68 -5.02
C HIS A 167 20.98 -1.95 -5.86
N ASN A 168 21.01 -3.12 -5.20
CA ASN A 168 20.92 -4.42 -5.87
C ASN A 168 19.48 -4.80 -6.24
N ARG A 169 18.48 -4.11 -5.68
CA ARG A 169 17.06 -4.39 -5.90
C ARG A 169 16.42 -3.48 -6.96
N ILE A 170 17.01 -2.31 -7.18
CA ILE A 170 16.49 -1.38 -8.19
C ILE A 170 16.89 -1.86 -9.59
N GLY A 171 15.88 -2.07 -10.44
CA GLY A 171 16.08 -2.44 -11.84
C GLY A 171 17.01 -1.48 -12.59
N LYS A 172 17.84 -2.02 -13.51
CA LYS A 172 18.88 -1.27 -14.24
C LYS A 172 18.38 0.04 -14.87
N LYS A 173 17.24 -0.02 -15.57
CA LYS A 173 16.63 1.16 -16.23
C LYS A 173 16.34 2.31 -15.25
N TRP A 174 15.94 1.97 -14.02
CA TRP A 174 15.65 2.97 -12.99
C TRP A 174 16.89 3.57 -12.39
N ARG A 175 17.93 2.77 -12.18
CA ARG A 175 19.26 3.30 -11.79
C ARG A 175 19.75 4.33 -12.81
N GLU A 176 19.64 4.03 -14.10
CA GLU A 176 20.00 4.97 -15.17
C GLU A 176 19.17 6.27 -15.14
N LEU A 177 17.85 6.16 -14.94
CA LEU A 177 16.97 7.33 -14.83
C LEU A 177 17.31 8.22 -13.63
N ILE A 178 17.53 7.62 -12.47
CA ILE A 178 17.89 8.32 -11.23
C ILE A 178 19.25 9.01 -11.39
N LEU A 179 20.27 8.30 -11.91
CA LEU A 179 21.59 8.87 -12.19
C LEU A 179 21.53 10.02 -13.20
N LYS A 180 20.72 9.87 -14.26
CA LYS A 180 20.54 10.92 -15.26
C LYS A 180 19.97 12.18 -14.62
N LYS A 181 18.89 12.06 -13.83
CA LYS A 181 18.28 13.22 -13.17
C LYS A 181 19.21 13.89 -12.16
N LYS A 182 19.91 13.10 -11.33
CA LYS A 182 20.88 13.61 -10.34
C LYS A 182 22.01 14.42 -10.97
N LYS A 183 22.38 14.16 -12.23
CA LYS A 183 23.37 14.95 -12.98
C LYS A 183 22.86 16.33 -13.43
N PHE A 184 21.55 16.51 -13.60
CA PHE A 184 20.96 17.78 -14.02
C PHE A 184 20.62 18.71 -12.84
N GLU A 185 20.66 18.19 -11.61
CA GLU A 185 20.44 18.96 -10.37
C GLU A 185 21.74 19.48 -9.73
N LYS A 186 22.89 19.12 -10.30
CA LYS A 186 24.23 19.60 -9.92
C LYS A 186 24.73 20.62 -10.92
#